data_AF-A0A2A3YC82-F1
#
_entry.id   AF-A0A2A3YC82-F1
#
_cell.length_a   1.000
_cell.length_b   1.000
_cell.length_c   1.000
_cell.angle_alpha   90.00
_cell.angle_beta   90.00
_cell.angle_gamma   90.00
#
_symmetry.space_group_name_H-M   'P 1'
#
loop_
_entity.id
_entity.type
_entity.pdbx_description
1 polymer ?
#
loop_
_entity_poly.entity_id
_entity_poly.type
_entity_poly.pdbx_seq_one_letter_code
_entity_poly.pdbx_strand_id
1 'polypeptide(L)'
;MDRSMRQLELFEGSPPKQHTLSNDMASTLNRMRIATVTPVGGEQWTVSNVRKIGVIRIGDQQILIRPKVPVSRLFFMMQYALHPKFWRDEEIQLDTDQDLLSVMAVAFLQQVSKIRQNGIIQGYETFNDALPMMRGRLDIAAQISRRGGLALPAEVVYDEFTTDVPENRMLVSALHRLLKLPMLDPGIRAGLRKLTQSFVGVKLHIPGQELPTFRYTRINSRYRQAILLSEVILRNSSVEQVKGQLTASAFLLDMWRIFEDFVTVALADSFAAIDGKATRQETGTFLDKGGKLALRPDLVWHGSKQRLAIIDAKYKASDSANYPNADIYQMLAYCVRFGLDAGHLIYAKGPEDVLSHDVIGHQTTVHCHAVDLSQPPSGLLKQMSNLASLIVDSGSREFTASNPAPRTPRFNNTGS
;
A
#
# COMPACT_ATOMS: atom_id res chain seq x y z
N MET A 1 -34.42 -21.33 12.85
CA MET A 1 -33.10 -21.98 12.91
C MET A 1 -32.07 -20.90 13.06
N ASP A 2 -31.50 -20.78 14.25
CA ASP A 2 -30.42 -19.84 14.55
C ASP A 2 -29.18 -20.27 13.76
N ARG A 3 -28.91 -19.62 12.62
CA ARG A 3 -27.68 -19.85 11.85
C ARG A 3 -26.57 -19.12 12.58
N SER A 4 -25.98 -19.80 13.57
CA SER A 4 -24.76 -19.32 14.23
C SER A 4 -23.70 -19.05 13.16
N MET A 5 -23.09 -17.87 13.25
CA MET A 5 -22.09 -17.40 12.30
C MET A 5 -20.86 -18.31 12.40
N ARG A 6 -20.47 -18.95 11.29
CA ARG A 6 -19.29 -19.83 11.28
C ARG A 6 -18.04 -18.99 11.13
N GLN A 7 -17.27 -18.84 12.21
CA GLN A 7 -15.98 -18.15 12.21
C GLN A 7 -14.84 -19.14 12.05
N LEU A 8 -13.93 -18.85 11.12
CA LEU A 8 -12.69 -19.58 10.93
C LEU A 8 -11.51 -18.62 11.09
N GLU A 9 -10.44 -19.07 11.75
CA GLU A 9 -9.16 -18.37 11.75
C GLU A 9 -8.17 -19.07 10.82
N LEU A 10 -7.50 -18.27 9.99
CA LEU A 10 -6.35 -18.66 9.20
C LEU A 10 -5.14 -17.83 9.64
N PHE A 11 -3.95 -18.39 9.44
CA PHE A 11 -2.71 -17.68 9.70
C PHE A 11 -1.96 -17.52 8.39
N GLU A 12 -1.45 -16.32 8.15
CA GLU A 12 -0.57 -16.06 7.03
C GLU A 12 0.54 -17.11 6.98
N GLY A 13 0.85 -17.61 5.78
CA GLY A 13 1.90 -18.58 5.50
C GLY A 13 1.93 -19.81 6.42
N SER A 14 0.76 -20.25 6.91
CA SER A 14 0.59 -21.54 7.60
C SER A 14 0.80 -22.71 6.63
N PRO A 15 1.22 -23.89 7.13
CA PRO A 15 1.26 -25.09 6.30
C PRO A 15 -0.13 -25.46 5.77
N PRO A 16 -0.22 -26.27 4.69
CA PRO A 16 -1.50 -26.75 4.19
C PRO A 16 -2.34 -27.43 5.28
N LYS A 17 -3.58 -26.99 5.44
CA LYS A 17 -4.52 -27.53 6.44
C LYS A 17 -5.91 -27.70 5.85
N GLN A 18 -6.63 -28.73 6.29
CA GLN A 18 -8.00 -28.98 5.86
C GLN A 18 -8.99 -28.17 6.71
N HIS A 19 -9.98 -27.58 6.03
CA HIS A 19 -11.04 -26.77 6.62
C HIS A 19 -12.39 -27.05 5.95
N THR A 20 -13.46 -27.00 6.73
CA THR A 20 -14.83 -27.03 6.21
C THR A 20 -15.20 -25.66 5.65
N LEU A 21 -15.35 -25.53 4.33
CA LEU A 21 -15.69 -24.27 3.65
C LEU A 21 -16.85 -24.49 2.67
N SER A 22 -17.72 -23.48 2.53
CA SER A 22 -18.67 -23.47 1.42
C SER A 22 -17.93 -23.31 0.08
N ASN A 23 -18.58 -23.76 -1.00
CA ASN A 23 -18.07 -23.59 -2.36
C ASN A 23 -17.82 -22.11 -2.70
N ASP A 24 -18.71 -21.21 -2.25
CA ASP A 24 -18.57 -19.77 -2.49
C ASP A 24 -17.36 -19.19 -1.75
N MET A 25 -17.12 -19.63 -0.51
CA MET A 25 -15.92 -19.23 0.24
C MET A 25 -14.64 -19.76 -0.41
N ALA A 26 -14.57 -21.06 -0.74
CA ALA A 26 -13.42 -21.65 -1.40
C ALA A 26 -13.10 -20.99 -2.76
N SER A 27 -14.13 -20.75 -3.58
CA SER A 27 -14.00 -20.06 -4.87
C SER A 27 -13.50 -18.63 -4.69
N THR A 28 -14.02 -17.91 -3.71
CA THR A 28 -13.64 -16.52 -3.44
C THR A 28 -12.22 -16.39 -2.93
N LEU A 29 -11.77 -17.29 -2.04
CA LEU A 29 -10.38 -17.32 -1.56
C LEU A 29 -9.38 -17.47 -2.72
N ASN A 30 -9.66 -18.37 -3.67
CA ASN A 30 -8.85 -18.53 -4.88
C ASN A 30 -8.93 -17.30 -5.80
N ARG A 31 -10.15 -16.82 -6.11
CA ARG A 31 -10.39 -15.70 -7.04
C ARG A 31 -9.70 -14.42 -6.58
N MET A 32 -9.80 -14.10 -5.28
CA MET A 32 -9.17 -12.93 -4.67
C MET A 32 -7.68 -13.15 -4.33
N ARG A 33 -7.13 -14.33 -4.67
CA ARG A 33 -5.74 -14.75 -4.40
C ARG A 33 -5.36 -14.60 -2.92
N ILE A 34 -6.31 -14.91 -2.04
CA ILE A 34 -6.12 -14.87 -0.58
C ILE A 34 -5.31 -16.09 -0.13
N ALA A 35 -5.68 -17.26 -0.65
CA ALA A 35 -5.04 -18.54 -0.38
C ALA A 35 -5.23 -19.47 -1.59
N THR A 36 -4.40 -20.51 -1.70
CA THR A 36 -4.62 -21.63 -2.61
C THR A 36 -5.56 -22.63 -1.93
N VAL A 37 -6.73 -22.86 -2.51
CA VAL A 37 -7.76 -23.73 -1.94
C VAL A 37 -8.08 -24.87 -2.92
N THR A 38 -7.88 -26.12 -2.50
CA THR A 38 -8.09 -27.32 -3.34
C THR A 38 -9.09 -28.27 -2.70
N PRO A 39 -10.02 -28.87 -3.47
CA PRO A 39 -11.04 -29.77 -2.92
C PRO A 39 -10.41 -31.09 -2.46
N VAL A 40 -10.88 -31.61 -1.32
CA VAL A 40 -10.56 -32.97 -0.83
C VAL A 40 -11.76 -33.89 -1.04
N GLY A 41 -12.98 -33.37 -0.84
CA GLY A 41 -14.25 -34.09 -1.02
C GLY A 41 -15.33 -33.53 -0.09
N GLY A 42 -16.59 -33.51 -0.53
CA GLY A 42 -17.69 -32.87 0.24
C GLY A 42 -17.44 -31.36 0.45
N GLU A 43 -17.66 -30.87 1.68
CA GLU A 43 -17.33 -29.49 2.09
C GLU A 43 -15.90 -29.34 2.65
N GLN A 44 -15.02 -30.34 2.48
CA GLN A 44 -13.63 -30.29 2.96
C GLN A 44 -12.68 -29.76 1.88
N TRP A 45 -11.89 -28.77 2.26
CA TRP A 45 -10.93 -28.10 1.41
C TRP A 45 -9.57 -28.00 2.09
N THR A 46 -8.50 -28.27 1.34
CA THR A 46 -7.15 -27.93 1.78
C THR A 46 -6.87 -26.48 1.46
N VAL A 47 -6.57 -25.69 2.48
CA VAL A 47 -6.15 -24.29 2.37
C VAL A 47 -4.64 -24.24 2.57
N SER A 48 -3.93 -23.58 1.66
CA SER A 48 -2.48 -23.42 1.70
C SER A 48 -2.06 -22.06 1.14
N ASN A 49 -0.80 -21.66 1.33
CA ASN A 49 -0.24 -20.47 0.69
C ASN A 49 -1.10 -19.21 0.92
N VAL A 50 -1.47 -18.98 2.19
CA VAL A 50 -2.23 -17.81 2.63
C VAL A 50 -1.32 -16.57 2.51
N ARG A 51 -1.69 -15.65 1.62
CA ARG A 51 -0.85 -14.50 1.19
C ARG A 51 -1.36 -13.13 1.62
N LYS A 52 -2.62 -13.06 2.04
CA LYS A 52 -3.27 -11.83 2.49
C LYS A 52 -3.67 -11.97 3.95
N ILE A 53 -3.81 -10.85 4.63
CA ILE A 53 -4.29 -10.78 6.01
C ILE A 53 -5.53 -9.90 6.09
N GLY A 54 -6.29 -10.01 7.19
CA GLY A 54 -7.49 -9.21 7.43
C GLY A 54 -8.74 -10.07 7.55
N VAL A 55 -9.89 -9.57 7.12
CA VAL A 55 -11.18 -10.25 7.32
C VAL A 55 -11.95 -10.39 6.02
N ILE A 56 -12.70 -11.48 5.91
CA ILE A 56 -13.64 -11.70 4.82
C ILE A 56 -14.91 -12.35 5.36
N ARG A 57 -16.06 -11.90 4.87
CA ARG A 57 -17.36 -12.51 5.13
C ARG A 57 -18.09 -12.76 3.82
N ILE A 58 -18.67 -13.95 3.71
CA ILE A 58 -19.54 -14.36 2.60
C ILE A 58 -20.73 -15.10 3.21
N GLY A 59 -21.93 -14.54 3.06
CA GLY A 59 -23.13 -15.10 3.69
C GLY A 59 -23.02 -15.15 5.22
N ASP A 60 -23.10 -16.36 5.76
CA ASP A 60 -23.00 -16.69 7.20
C ASP A 60 -21.61 -17.20 7.62
N GLN A 61 -20.66 -17.29 6.68
CA GLN A 61 -19.27 -17.64 6.96
C GLN A 61 -18.38 -16.40 7.02
N GLN A 62 -17.49 -16.36 8.01
CA GLN A 62 -16.47 -15.34 8.14
C GLN A 62 -15.10 -15.96 8.42
N ILE A 63 -14.06 -15.37 7.84
CA ILE A 63 -12.68 -15.77 8.05
C ILE A 63 -11.89 -14.57 8.54
N LEU A 64 -11.19 -14.74 9.66
CA LEU A 64 -10.14 -13.86 10.14
C LEU A 64 -8.79 -14.45 9.73
N ILE A 65 -7.96 -13.65 9.07
CA ILE A 65 -6.62 -14.04 8.65
C ILE A 65 -5.60 -13.22 9.41
N ARG A 66 -4.87 -13.87 10.30
CA ARG A 66 -3.89 -13.22 11.18
C ARG A 66 -2.52 -13.11 10.53
N PRO A 67 -1.83 -11.97 10.67
CA PRO A 67 -0.46 -11.80 10.21
C PRO A 67 0.54 -12.62 11.04
N LYS A 68 1.71 -12.91 10.47
CA LYS A 68 2.85 -13.48 11.23
C LYS A 68 3.56 -12.45 12.10
N VAL A 69 3.40 -11.18 11.79
CA VAL A 69 4.00 -10.04 12.50
C VAL A 69 2.94 -9.31 13.32
N PRO A 70 3.30 -8.69 14.47
CA PRO A 70 2.33 -7.95 15.28
C PRO A 70 1.59 -6.88 14.48
N VAL A 71 0.30 -6.71 14.75
CA VAL A 71 -0.53 -5.71 14.05
C VAL A 71 0.04 -4.31 14.22
N SER A 72 0.53 -3.94 15.40
CA SER A 72 1.19 -2.64 15.65
C SER A 72 2.38 -2.39 14.71
N ARG A 73 3.15 -3.43 14.36
CA ARG A 73 4.30 -3.35 13.44
C ARG A 73 3.83 -3.12 12.01
N LEU A 74 2.72 -3.75 11.61
CA LEU A 74 2.05 -3.45 10.34
C LEU A 74 1.63 -1.98 10.22
N PHE A 75 0.98 -1.46 11.26
CA PHE A 75 0.51 -0.08 11.28
C PHE A 75 1.64 0.90 11.11
N PHE A 76 2.76 0.65 11.80
CA PHE A 76 3.96 1.43 11.63
C PHE A 76 4.46 1.40 10.18
N MET A 77 4.67 0.21 9.61
CA MET A 77 5.17 0.07 8.23
C MET A 77 4.27 0.80 7.21
N MET A 78 2.95 0.63 7.31
CA MET A 78 2.00 1.32 6.42
C MET A 78 2.02 2.84 6.57
N GLN A 79 2.01 3.34 7.82
CA GLN A 79 2.02 4.79 8.07
C GLN A 79 3.32 5.44 7.59
N TYR A 80 4.44 4.77 7.87
CA TYR A 80 5.76 5.23 7.45
C TYR A 80 5.86 5.25 5.93
N ALA A 81 5.42 4.19 5.24
CA ALA A 81 5.47 4.10 3.79
C ALA A 81 4.65 5.19 3.07
N LEU A 82 3.48 5.53 3.62
CA LEU A 82 2.63 6.59 3.06
C LEU A 82 3.22 7.98 3.33
N HIS A 83 3.65 8.27 4.56
CA HIS A 83 4.09 9.62 4.98
C HIS A 83 5.29 9.58 5.97
N PRO A 84 6.52 9.32 5.49
CA PRO A 84 7.67 9.09 6.36
C PRO A 84 8.06 10.29 7.24
N LYS A 85 7.98 11.51 6.68
CA LYS A 85 8.34 12.78 7.35
C LYS A 85 7.49 13.12 8.58
N PHE A 86 6.39 12.41 8.78
CA PHE A 86 5.39 12.73 9.80
C PHE A 86 5.10 11.55 10.72
N TRP A 87 5.92 10.49 10.66
CA TRP A 87 5.91 9.47 11.68
C TRP A 87 6.23 10.11 13.04
N ARG A 88 5.40 9.80 14.04
CA ARG A 88 5.67 10.11 15.44
C ARG A 88 5.81 8.80 16.16
N ASP A 89 6.73 8.74 17.10
CA ASP A 89 6.91 7.63 18.04
C ASP A 89 5.75 7.56 19.06
N GLU A 90 4.54 7.87 18.61
CA GLU A 90 3.32 7.55 19.33
C GLU A 90 3.14 6.04 19.14
N GLU A 91 3.71 5.26 20.05
CA GLU A 91 3.28 3.88 20.28
C GLU A 91 1.77 3.94 20.48
N ILE A 92 1.02 3.66 19.42
CA ILE A 92 -0.38 3.35 19.56
C ILE A 92 -0.36 2.07 20.40
N GLN A 93 -0.70 2.21 21.68
CA GLN A 93 -0.90 1.07 22.58
C GLN A 93 -2.11 0.31 22.05
N LEU A 94 -1.84 -0.56 21.10
CA LEU A 94 -2.79 -1.44 20.49
C LEU A 94 -2.72 -2.73 21.27
N ASP A 95 -3.87 -3.10 21.81
CA ASP A 95 -4.03 -4.36 22.50
C ASP A 95 -3.66 -5.50 21.53
N THR A 96 -2.69 -6.32 21.94
CA THR A 96 -2.00 -7.28 21.06
C THR A 96 -2.93 -8.38 20.54
N ASP A 97 -4.07 -8.59 21.20
CA ASP A 97 -5.04 -9.64 20.87
C ASP A 97 -6.10 -9.21 19.84
N GLN A 98 -6.20 -7.91 19.54
CA GLN A 98 -7.22 -7.40 18.61
C GLN A 98 -6.85 -7.69 17.14
N ASP A 99 -7.88 -8.01 16.35
CA ASP A 99 -7.70 -8.17 14.92
C ASP A 99 -7.40 -6.84 14.22
N LEU A 100 -6.72 -6.94 13.07
CA LEU A 100 -6.29 -5.80 12.27
C LEU A 100 -7.42 -4.81 11.94
N LEU A 101 -8.62 -5.30 11.61
CA LEU A 101 -9.73 -4.41 11.23
C LEU A 101 -10.26 -3.66 12.45
N SER A 102 -10.41 -4.33 13.59
CA SER A 102 -10.83 -3.69 14.84
C SER A 102 -9.85 -2.60 15.26
N VAL A 103 -8.55 -2.91 15.23
CA VAL A 103 -7.49 -1.94 15.50
C VAL A 103 -7.58 -0.73 14.57
N MET A 104 -7.73 -0.96 13.25
CA MET A 104 -7.91 0.12 12.25
C MET A 104 -9.12 0.98 12.58
N ALA A 105 -10.24 0.35 12.91
CA ALA A 105 -11.49 1.04 13.19
C ALA A 105 -11.42 1.87 14.47
N VAL A 106 -10.79 1.37 15.54
CA VAL A 106 -10.56 2.13 16.78
C VAL A 106 -9.67 3.33 16.52
N ALA A 107 -8.51 3.13 15.89
CA ALA A 107 -7.58 4.21 15.58
C ALA A 107 -8.26 5.29 14.72
N PHE A 108 -9.01 4.87 13.69
CA PHE A 108 -9.74 5.80 12.83
C PHE A 108 -10.84 6.55 13.58
N LEU A 109 -11.64 5.84 14.39
CA LEU A 109 -12.69 6.44 15.22
C LEU A 109 -12.14 7.52 16.14
N GLN A 110 -10.99 7.26 16.79
CA GLN A 110 -10.33 8.23 17.66
C GLN A 110 -9.87 9.47 16.88
N GLN A 111 -9.23 9.30 15.72
CA GLN A 111 -8.74 10.42 14.92
C GLN A 111 -9.88 11.28 14.37
N VAL A 112 -10.95 10.67 13.85
CA VAL A 112 -12.12 11.44 13.35
C VAL A 112 -12.87 12.11 14.50
N SER A 113 -12.93 11.48 15.69
CA SER A 113 -13.53 12.11 16.88
C SER A 113 -12.76 13.37 17.30
N LYS A 114 -11.41 13.32 17.31
CA LYS A 114 -10.57 14.50 17.58
C LYS A 114 -10.79 15.62 16.56
N ILE A 115 -10.91 15.28 15.28
CA ILE A 115 -11.24 16.24 14.23
C ILE A 115 -12.60 16.89 14.48
N ARG A 116 -13.61 16.08 14.80
CA ARG A 116 -14.96 16.59 15.03
C ARG A 116 -15.04 17.52 16.23
N GLN A 117 -14.37 17.18 17.34
CA GLN A 117 -14.31 18.01 18.54
C GLN A 117 -13.71 19.39 18.27
N ASN A 118 -12.72 19.47 17.37
CA ASN A 118 -12.06 20.71 17.01
C ASN A 118 -12.76 21.47 15.86
N GLY A 119 -13.96 21.03 15.44
CA GLY A 119 -14.69 21.56 14.30
C GLY A 119 -14.17 21.04 12.96
N ILE A 120 -15.08 20.62 12.08
CA ILE A 120 -14.71 20.13 10.75
C ILE A 120 -14.31 21.29 9.83
N ILE A 121 -13.36 21.07 8.92
CA ILE A 121 -12.99 22.09 7.95
C ILE A 121 -14.14 22.34 6.97
N GLN A 122 -14.25 23.59 6.54
CA GLN A 122 -15.14 24.06 5.50
C GLN A 122 -14.29 24.73 4.41
N GLY A 123 -14.77 24.70 3.18
CA GLY A 123 -14.10 25.28 2.03
C GLY A 123 -15.10 25.93 1.08
N TYR A 124 -14.58 26.68 0.13
CA TYR A 124 -15.38 27.29 -0.93
C TYR A 124 -15.44 26.32 -2.12
N GLU A 125 -16.65 25.99 -2.56
CA GLU A 125 -16.90 25.28 -3.82
C GLU A 125 -17.62 26.23 -4.77
N THR A 126 -17.10 26.37 -5.99
CA THR A 126 -17.67 27.25 -7.02
C THR A 126 -18.78 26.52 -7.77
N PHE A 127 -19.98 27.10 -7.76
CA PHE A 127 -21.15 26.59 -8.46
C PHE A 127 -21.43 27.42 -9.70
N ASN A 128 -21.87 26.75 -10.78
CA ASN A 128 -22.39 27.37 -11.99
C ASN A 128 -23.87 26.96 -12.12
N ASP A 129 -24.79 27.87 -11.81
CA ASP A 129 -26.22 27.58 -11.79
C ASP A 129 -27.03 28.60 -12.59
N ALA A 130 -28.25 28.21 -12.94
CA ALA A 130 -29.24 29.10 -13.49
C ALA A 130 -30.28 29.48 -12.42
N LEU A 131 -30.18 30.69 -11.85
CA LEU A 131 -31.02 31.11 -10.72
C LEU A 131 -32.04 32.18 -11.13
N PRO A 132 -33.23 32.23 -10.52
CA PRO A 132 -34.21 33.29 -10.75
C PRO A 132 -33.79 34.64 -10.15
N MET A 133 -32.58 34.73 -9.59
CA MET A 133 -32.02 35.94 -8.98
C MET A 133 -30.50 35.99 -9.22
N MET A 134 -29.92 37.19 -9.13
CA MET A 134 -28.47 37.36 -9.18
C MET A 134 -27.83 36.95 -7.85
N ARG A 135 -26.97 35.93 -7.88
CA ARG A 135 -26.12 35.49 -6.77
C ARG A 135 -24.69 35.32 -7.27
N GLY A 136 -23.72 36.01 -6.67
CA GLY A 136 -22.34 36.00 -7.17
C GLY A 136 -22.18 36.80 -8.48
N ARG A 137 -21.38 36.27 -9.42
CA ARG A 137 -21.09 36.93 -10.71
C ARG A 137 -21.90 36.30 -11.85
N LEU A 138 -22.32 37.11 -12.83
CA LEU A 138 -22.97 36.58 -14.04
C LEU A 138 -21.92 35.88 -14.92
N ASP A 139 -22.21 34.66 -15.36
CA ASP A 139 -21.48 34.04 -16.47
C ASP A 139 -22.04 34.61 -17.79
N ILE A 140 -21.42 35.69 -18.25
CA ILE A 140 -21.85 36.40 -19.47
C ILE A 140 -21.82 35.47 -20.69
N ALA A 141 -20.81 34.60 -20.78
CA ALA A 141 -20.68 33.67 -21.90
C ALA A 141 -21.82 32.64 -21.90
N ALA A 142 -22.12 32.05 -20.75
CA ALA A 142 -23.24 31.13 -20.61
C ALA A 142 -24.61 31.83 -20.80
N GLN A 143 -24.77 33.05 -20.29
CA GLN A 143 -26.01 33.83 -20.43
C GLN A 143 -26.32 34.13 -21.90
N ILE A 144 -25.33 34.62 -22.66
CA ILE A 144 -25.52 34.93 -24.08
C ILE A 144 -25.77 33.64 -24.87
N SER A 145 -24.98 32.60 -24.61
CA SER A 145 -25.07 31.34 -25.37
C SER A 145 -26.36 30.57 -25.12
N ARG A 146 -26.82 30.48 -23.87
CA ARG A 146 -27.97 29.63 -23.48
C ARG A 146 -29.28 30.41 -23.37
N ARG A 147 -29.21 31.72 -23.17
CA ARG A 147 -30.37 32.56 -22.79
C ARG A 147 -30.36 33.93 -23.46
N GLY A 148 -29.83 34.04 -24.68
CA GLY A 148 -29.80 35.29 -25.43
C GLY A 148 -31.16 36.00 -25.44
N GLY A 149 -31.21 37.22 -24.90
CA GLY A 149 -32.42 38.05 -24.82
C GLY A 149 -33.31 37.83 -23.58
N LEU A 150 -33.03 36.81 -22.74
CA LEU A 150 -33.75 36.57 -21.49
C LEU A 150 -32.89 37.02 -20.30
N ALA A 151 -33.47 37.82 -19.40
CA ALA A 151 -32.78 38.29 -18.20
C ALA A 151 -32.72 37.24 -17.08
N LEU A 152 -33.71 36.33 -17.02
CA LEU A 152 -33.81 35.29 -16.01
C LEU A 152 -34.26 33.95 -16.61
N PRO A 153 -33.95 32.82 -15.95
CA PRO A 153 -32.92 32.67 -14.90
C PRO A 153 -31.54 33.17 -15.34
N ALA A 154 -30.79 33.79 -14.43
CA ALA A 154 -29.44 34.26 -14.68
C ALA A 154 -28.46 33.09 -14.52
N GLU A 155 -27.62 32.86 -15.52
CA GLU A 155 -26.47 31.95 -15.44
C GLU A 155 -25.40 32.60 -14.57
N VAL A 156 -25.25 32.13 -13.33
CA VAL A 156 -24.38 32.74 -12.32
C VAL A 156 -23.31 31.77 -11.85
N VAL A 157 -22.15 32.35 -11.51
CA VAL A 157 -21.05 31.68 -10.84
C VAL A 157 -20.95 32.25 -9.43
N TYR A 158 -21.03 31.41 -8.41
CA TYR A 158 -20.89 31.83 -7.02
C TYR A 158 -20.14 30.79 -6.20
N ASP A 159 -19.47 31.25 -5.15
CA ASP A 159 -18.78 30.38 -4.21
C ASP A 159 -19.68 30.13 -3.00
N GLU A 160 -19.87 28.86 -2.65
CA GLU A 160 -20.59 28.46 -1.45
C GLU A 160 -19.63 27.89 -0.41
N PHE A 161 -19.81 28.32 0.84
CA PHE A 161 -19.02 27.82 1.95
C PHE A 161 -19.62 26.52 2.47
N THR A 162 -18.98 25.41 2.13
CA THR A 162 -19.51 24.05 2.32
C THR A 162 -18.59 23.18 3.16
N THR A 163 -19.18 22.19 3.84
CA THR A 163 -18.45 21.09 4.48
C THR A 163 -18.05 20.01 3.48
N ASP A 164 -18.55 20.06 2.24
CA ASP A 164 -18.34 19.06 1.19
C ASP A 164 -16.97 19.16 0.50
N VAL A 165 -15.90 19.20 1.30
CA VAL A 165 -14.52 19.31 0.82
C VAL A 165 -13.85 17.93 0.69
N PRO A 166 -12.82 17.77 -0.17
CA PRO A 166 -12.13 16.50 -0.42
C PRO A 166 -11.72 15.73 0.85
N GLU A 167 -11.20 16.42 1.86
CA GLU A 167 -10.78 15.81 3.12
C GLU A 167 -11.96 15.20 3.87
N ASN A 168 -13.07 15.94 4.01
CA ASN A 168 -14.28 15.44 4.67
C ASN A 168 -14.91 14.30 3.86
N ARG A 169 -14.93 14.39 2.52
CA ARG A 169 -15.40 13.31 1.62
C ARG A 169 -14.59 12.02 1.86
N MET A 170 -13.26 12.10 2.03
CA MET A 170 -12.43 10.94 2.39
C MET A 170 -12.86 10.31 3.72
N LEU A 171 -13.00 11.11 4.77
CA LEU A 171 -13.36 10.61 6.11
C LEU A 171 -14.73 9.93 6.12
N VAL A 172 -15.76 10.58 5.56
CA VAL A 172 -17.13 10.05 5.54
C VAL A 172 -17.19 8.77 4.70
N SER A 173 -16.47 8.72 3.59
CA SER A 173 -16.39 7.52 2.77
C SER A 173 -15.77 6.34 3.52
N ALA A 174 -14.70 6.58 4.28
CA ALA A 174 -14.06 5.55 5.10
C ALA A 174 -14.97 5.10 6.26
N LEU A 175 -15.67 6.02 6.93
CA LEU A 175 -16.68 5.70 7.96
C LEU A 175 -17.77 4.78 7.39
N HIS A 176 -18.34 5.14 6.24
CA HIS A 176 -19.33 4.33 5.54
C HIS A 176 -18.78 2.97 5.12
N ARG A 177 -17.51 2.91 4.69
CA ARG A 177 -16.88 1.66 4.29
C ARG A 177 -16.72 0.72 5.48
N LEU A 178 -16.21 1.20 6.60
CA LEU A 178 -16.08 0.40 7.83
C LEU A 178 -17.43 -0.16 8.29
N LEU A 179 -18.51 0.62 8.22
CA LEU A 179 -19.84 0.15 8.61
C LEU A 179 -20.36 -1.02 7.77
N LYS A 180 -19.81 -1.24 6.57
CA LYS A 180 -20.13 -2.39 5.71
C LYS A 180 -19.26 -3.62 5.97
N LEU A 181 -18.21 -3.49 6.77
CA LEU A 181 -17.29 -4.58 7.05
C LEU A 181 -17.77 -5.47 8.20
N PRO A 182 -17.42 -6.78 8.17
CA PRO A 182 -17.80 -7.73 9.21
C PRO A 182 -16.97 -7.53 10.49
N MET A 183 -17.31 -8.28 11.54
CA MET A 183 -16.49 -8.44 12.76
C MET A 183 -16.17 -7.19 13.60
N LEU A 184 -16.73 -6.02 13.28
CA LEU A 184 -16.61 -4.86 14.15
C LEU A 184 -17.45 -4.99 15.42
N ASP A 185 -16.83 -4.72 16.57
CA ASP A 185 -17.48 -4.61 17.87
C ASP A 185 -18.70 -3.64 17.83
N PRO A 186 -19.82 -3.97 18.51
CA PRO A 186 -21.01 -3.12 18.53
C PRO A 186 -20.77 -1.68 19.02
N GLY A 187 -19.88 -1.48 19.99
CA GLY A 187 -19.49 -0.16 20.50
C GLY A 187 -18.73 0.65 19.46
N ILE A 188 -17.76 0.03 18.78
CA ILE A 188 -17.05 0.65 17.64
C ILE A 188 -18.06 1.03 16.56
N ARG A 189 -18.96 0.12 16.19
CA ARG A 189 -19.98 0.36 15.16
C ARG A 189 -20.93 1.49 15.53
N ALA A 190 -21.34 1.59 16.79
CA ALA A 190 -22.16 2.70 17.29
C ALA A 190 -21.42 4.04 17.18
N GLY A 191 -20.13 4.08 17.57
CA GLY A 191 -19.27 5.25 17.42
C GLY A 191 -19.14 5.70 15.96
N LEU A 192 -18.90 4.76 15.05
CA LEU A 192 -18.80 5.05 13.61
C LEU A 192 -20.11 5.64 13.07
N ARG A 193 -21.27 5.07 13.42
CA ARG A 193 -22.59 5.60 13.01
C ARG A 193 -22.82 7.02 13.51
N LYS A 194 -22.48 7.29 14.78
CA LYS A 194 -22.62 8.62 15.37
C LYS A 194 -21.76 9.65 14.64
N LEU A 195 -20.52 9.32 14.32
CA LEU A 195 -19.65 10.21 13.55
C LEU A 195 -20.20 10.44 12.14
N THR A 196 -20.63 9.39 11.44
CA THR A 196 -21.24 9.52 10.11
C THR A 196 -22.39 10.53 10.10
N GLN A 197 -23.32 10.44 11.05
CA GLN A 197 -24.47 11.34 11.15
C GLN A 197 -24.06 12.80 11.43
N SER A 198 -22.87 13.03 11.96
CA SER A 198 -22.39 14.38 12.28
C SER A 198 -21.87 15.15 11.05
N PHE A 199 -21.47 14.46 9.98
CA PHE A 199 -20.98 15.08 8.74
C PHE A 199 -22.13 15.34 7.76
N VAL A 200 -22.99 16.29 8.11
CA VAL A 200 -24.13 16.70 7.27
C VAL A 200 -23.63 17.39 6.00
N GLY A 201 -24.23 17.05 4.86
CA GLY A 201 -23.97 17.68 3.55
C GLY A 201 -22.72 17.19 2.82
N VAL A 202 -21.98 16.22 3.37
CA VAL A 202 -20.75 15.71 2.74
C VAL A 202 -21.07 14.53 1.82
N LYS A 203 -20.60 14.59 0.57
CA LYS A 203 -20.80 13.53 -0.42
C LYS A 203 -19.91 12.33 -0.14
N LEU A 204 -20.39 11.15 -0.50
CA LEU A 204 -19.60 9.92 -0.49
C LEU A 204 -18.76 9.82 -1.76
N HIS A 205 -17.54 9.29 -1.61
CA HIS A 205 -16.72 8.87 -2.73
C HIS A 205 -17.35 7.69 -3.44
N ILE A 206 -17.40 7.77 -4.78
CA ILE A 206 -17.96 6.74 -5.63
C ILE A 206 -16.92 5.64 -5.81
N PRO A 207 -17.22 4.37 -5.45
CA PRO A 207 -16.30 3.26 -5.65
C PRO A 207 -15.82 3.17 -7.11
N GLY A 208 -14.50 2.97 -7.30
CA GLY A 208 -13.89 2.83 -8.62
C GLY A 208 -13.41 4.16 -9.25
N GLN A 209 -13.76 5.31 -8.67
CA GLN A 209 -13.13 6.58 -9.02
C GLN A 209 -11.79 6.76 -8.29
N GLU A 210 -10.95 7.65 -8.77
CA GLU A 210 -9.75 8.06 -8.04
C GLU A 210 -10.15 8.72 -6.71
N LEU A 211 -9.39 8.42 -5.65
CA LEU A 211 -9.61 9.03 -4.36
C LEU A 211 -9.43 10.57 -4.46
N PRO A 212 -10.21 11.35 -3.70
CA PRO A 212 -10.05 12.81 -3.69
C PRO A 212 -8.60 13.20 -3.38
N THR A 213 -8.04 14.09 -4.20
CA THR A 213 -6.68 14.62 -3.98
C THR A 213 -6.75 16.06 -3.46
N PHE A 214 -5.82 16.40 -2.56
CA PHE A 214 -5.69 17.74 -2.01
C PHE A 214 -4.27 17.95 -1.48
N ARG A 215 -3.89 19.22 -1.32
CA ARG A 215 -2.60 19.58 -0.74
C ARG A 215 -2.73 19.77 0.77
N TYR A 216 -1.75 19.25 1.50
CA TYR A 216 -1.65 19.53 2.92
C TYR A 216 -1.25 20.99 3.14
N THR A 217 -2.05 21.68 3.95
CA THR A 217 -1.86 23.06 4.40
C THR A 217 -1.82 23.10 5.92
N ARG A 218 -1.53 24.27 6.50
CA ARG A 218 -1.63 24.45 7.95
C ARG A 218 -3.04 24.14 8.47
N ILE A 219 -4.08 24.45 7.69
CA ILE A 219 -5.50 24.30 8.06
C ILE A 219 -5.92 22.82 8.18
N ASN A 220 -5.52 21.99 7.21
CA ASN A 220 -5.88 20.56 7.19
C ASN A 220 -4.79 19.65 7.81
N SER A 221 -3.72 20.21 8.36
CA SER A 221 -2.63 19.44 9.00
C SER A 221 -3.12 18.44 10.05
N ARG A 222 -4.13 18.81 10.84
CA ARG A 222 -4.76 17.96 11.87
C ARG A 222 -5.55 16.77 11.30
N TYR A 223 -5.91 16.79 10.02
CA TYR A 223 -6.65 15.70 9.38
C TYR A 223 -5.75 14.55 8.93
N ARG A 224 -4.43 14.76 8.88
CA ARG A 224 -3.48 13.86 8.23
C ARG A 224 -3.61 12.41 8.65
N GLN A 225 -3.66 12.13 9.95
CA GLN A 225 -3.76 10.74 10.43
C GLN A 225 -5.09 10.08 10.05
N ALA A 226 -6.19 10.82 10.11
CA ALA A 226 -7.48 10.32 9.67
C ALA A 226 -7.53 10.10 8.15
N ILE A 227 -6.88 10.95 7.37
CA ILE A 227 -6.74 10.80 5.91
C ILE A 227 -5.94 9.55 5.56
N LEU A 228 -4.78 9.34 6.20
CA LEU A 228 -3.96 8.14 6.03
C LEU A 228 -4.76 6.86 6.28
N LEU A 229 -5.45 6.79 7.41
CA LEU A 229 -6.30 5.65 7.74
C LEU A 229 -7.46 5.49 6.76
N SER A 230 -8.06 6.60 6.31
CA SER A 230 -9.12 6.57 5.29
C SER A 230 -8.62 5.99 3.98
N GLU A 231 -7.41 6.35 3.55
CA GLU A 231 -6.79 5.82 2.34
C GLU A 231 -6.58 4.31 2.45
N VAL A 232 -6.02 3.82 3.57
CA VAL A 232 -5.85 2.38 3.82
C VAL A 232 -7.20 1.67 3.82
N ILE A 233 -8.21 2.21 4.50
CA ILE A 233 -9.56 1.62 4.56
C ILE A 233 -10.16 1.53 3.16
N LEU A 234 -10.16 2.63 2.40
CA LEU A 234 -10.86 2.72 1.12
C LEU A 234 -10.19 1.89 0.03
N ARG A 235 -8.86 1.80 0.01
CA ARG A 235 -8.10 1.01 -0.97
C ARG A 235 -8.18 -0.49 -0.73
N ASN A 236 -8.27 -0.92 0.53
CA ASN A 236 -8.14 -2.32 0.92
C ASN A 236 -9.46 -2.99 1.31
N SER A 237 -10.55 -2.25 1.28
CA SER A 237 -11.89 -2.80 1.46
C SER A 237 -12.51 -3.16 0.11
N SER A 238 -13.13 -4.34 0.00
CA SER A 238 -13.93 -4.74 -1.14
C SER A 238 -15.34 -5.15 -0.69
N VAL A 239 -16.33 -4.81 -1.51
CA VAL A 239 -17.69 -5.33 -1.39
C VAL A 239 -18.08 -5.81 -2.78
N GLU A 240 -18.20 -7.12 -2.94
CA GLU A 240 -18.49 -7.77 -4.22
C GLU A 240 -19.77 -8.59 -4.12
N GLN A 241 -20.52 -8.66 -5.21
CA GLN A 241 -21.61 -9.64 -5.33
C GLN A 241 -21.01 -10.98 -5.77
N VAL A 242 -21.22 -12.01 -4.97
CA VAL A 242 -20.90 -13.40 -5.32
C VAL A 242 -22.11 -14.00 -6.05
N LYS A 243 -21.93 -15.13 -6.76
CA LYS A 243 -22.99 -15.80 -7.53
C LYS A 243 -24.30 -15.84 -6.73
N GLY A 244 -25.38 -15.32 -7.33
CA GLY A 244 -26.69 -15.19 -6.68
C GLY A 244 -26.87 -13.88 -5.91
N GLN A 245 -27.48 -13.96 -4.72
CA GLN A 245 -27.77 -12.81 -3.82
C GLN A 245 -26.72 -12.62 -2.70
N LEU A 246 -25.68 -13.45 -2.65
CA LEU A 246 -24.67 -13.37 -1.59
C LEU A 246 -23.72 -12.22 -1.84
N THR A 247 -23.51 -11.39 -0.82
CA THR A 247 -22.51 -10.32 -0.83
C THR A 247 -21.28 -10.77 -0.07
N ALA A 248 -20.11 -10.64 -0.71
CA ALA A 248 -18.82 -10.75 -0.07
C ALA A 248 -18.38 -9.36 0.40
N SER A 249 -17.96 -9.28 1.66
CA SER A 249 -17.33 -8.07 2.22
C SER A 249 -15.97 -8.47 2.77
N ALA A 250 -14.94 -7.73 2.40
CA ALA A 250 -13.58 -8.03 2.84
C ALA A 250 -12.79 -6.76 3.11
N PHE A 251 -11.88 -6.87 4.08
CA PHE A 251 -10.79 -5.91 4.30
C PHE A 251 -9.51 -6.72 4.31
N LEU A 252 -8.72 -6.58 3.26
CA LEU A 252 -7.58 -7.47 2.99
C LEU A 252 -6.34 -6.66 2.65
N LEU A 253 -5.22 -7.00 3.28
CA LEU A 253 -3.92 -6.41 3.01
C LEU A 253 -2.96 -7.44 2.42
N ASP A 254 -2.18 -7.01 1.43
CA ASP A 254 -1.07 -7.75 0.84
C ASP A 254 0.21 -7.46 1.62
N MET A 255 0.67 -8.42 2.43
CA MET A 255 1.83 -8.21 3.31
C MET A 255 3.13 -7.96 2.55
N TRP A 256 3.30 -8.61 1.40
CA TRP A 256 4.47 -8.39 0.55
C TRP A 256 4.58 -6.93 0.10
N ARG A 257 3.45 -6.31 -0.23
CA ARG A 257 3.40 -4.92 -0.67
C ARG A 257 3.67 -3.96 0.48
N ILE A 258 3.12 -4.22 1.67
CA ILE A 258 3.39 -3.41 2.87
C ILE A 258 4.89 -3.41 3.18
N PHE A 259 5.52 -4.59 3.12
CA PHE A 259 6.95 -4.72 3.36
C PHE A 259 7.79 -4.00 2.30
N GLU A 260 7.50 -4.21 1.01
CA GLU A 260 8.19 -3.55 -0.10
C GLU A 260 8.06 -2.02 -0.01
N ASP A 261 6.83 -1.51 0.14
CA ASP A 261 6.58 -0.07 0.26
C ASP A 261 7.35 0.50 1.47
N PHE A 262 7.34 -0.17 2.63
CA PHE A 262 8.09 0.26 3.80
C PHE A 262 9.61 0.30 3.55
N VAL A 263 10.20 -0.79 3.08
CA VAL A 263 11.65 -0.91 2.86
C VAL A 263 12.11 0.14 1.85
N THR A 264 11.39 0.28 0.74
CA THR A 264 11.77 1.23 -0.32
C THR A 264 11.67 2.69 0.15
N VAL A 265 10.64 3.03 0.93
CA VAL A 265 10.49 4.39 1.50
C VAL A 265 11.58 4.66 2.54
N ALA A 266 11.78 3.75 3.49
CA ALA A 266 12.73 3.94 4.59
C ALA A 266 14.18 3.97 4.12
N LEU A 267 14.54 3.15 3.12
CA LEU A 267 15.86 3.24 2.48
C LEU A 267 16.00 4.53 1.67
N ALA A 268 14.98 4.96 0.93
CA ALA A 268 15.04 6.22 0.19
C ALA A 268 15.29 7.43 1.13
N ASP A 269 14.63 7.46 2.29
CA ASP A 269 14.87 8.48 3.32
C ASP A 269 16.29 8.37 3.90
N SER A 270 16.75 7.15 4.16
CA SER A 270 18.11 6.90 4.68
C SER A 270 19.18 7.34 3.68
N PHE A 271 19.00 7.07 2.38
CA PHE A 271 19.89 7.56 1.33
C PHE A 271 19.85 9.09 1.20
N ALA A 272 18.68 9.71 1.30
CA ALA A 272 18.54 11.17 1.23
C ALA A 272 19.27 11.88 2.39
N ALA A 273 19.42 11.22 3.55
CA ALA A 273 20.21 11.73 4.67
C ALA A 273 21.73 11.69 4.43
N ILE A 274 22.19 10.91 3.42
CA ILE A 274 23.62 10.71 3.06
C ILE A 274 23.88 11.29 1.65
N ASP A 275 23.15 12.35 1.27
CA ASP A 275 23.22 13.02 -0.04
C ASP A 275 22.97 12.13 -1.28
N GLY A 276 22.29 11.00 -1.08
CA GLY A 276 21.87 10.09 -2.13
C GLY A 276 20.50 10.45 -2.73
N LYS A 277 20.29 10.13 -4.02
CA LYS A 277 18.96 10.18 -4.63
C LYS A 277 18.48 8.76 -4.88
N ALA A 278 17.25 8.43 -4.46
CA ALA A 278 16.66 7.13 -4.75
C ALA A 278 15.39 7.28 -5.59
N THR A 279 15.22 6.40 -6.58
CA THR A 279 14.04 6.29 -7.42
C THR A 279 13.31 5.00 -7.09
N ARG A 280 12.04 5.09 -6.73
CA ARG A 280 11.19 3.92 -6.44
C ARG A 280 10.50 3.44 -7.72
N GLN A 281 10.40 2.13 -7.87
CA GLN A 281 9.67 1.45 -8.95
C GLN A 281 9.99 2.04 -10.33
N GLU A 282 11.29 2.08 -10.68
CA GLU A 282 11.72 2.61 -11.98
C GLU A 282 11.12 1.75 -13.12
N THR A 283 10.40 2.40 -14.04
CA THR A 283 9.72 1.73 -15.17
C THR A 283 10.26 2.23 -16.51
N GLY A 284 9.89 1.53 -17.60
CA GLY A 284 10.30 1.89 -18.97
C GLY A 284 11.64 1.29 -19.42
N THR A 285 12.26 0.45 -18.58
CA THR A 285 13.44 -0.32 -18.95
C THR A 285 13.07 -1.76 -19.27
N PHE A 286 13.69 -2.32 -20.32
CA PHE A 286 13.46 -3.68 -20.80
C PHE A 286 14.78 -4.44 -20.91
N LEU A 287 14.75 -5.74 -20.65
CA LEU A 287 15.88 -6.65 -20.81
C LEU A 287 16.11 -7.05 -22.26
N ASP A 288 15.04 -7.20 -23.02
CA ASP A 288 15.07 -7.64 -24.41
C ASP A 288 14.91 -6.48 -25.41
N LYS A 289 15.42 -6.69 -26.63
CA LYS A 289 15.26 -5.72 -27.73
C LYS A 289 13.80 -5.54 -28.15
N GLY A 290 12.93 -6.52 -27.89
CA GLY A 290 11.53 -6.51 -28.25
C GLY A 290 10.63 -5.74 -27.29
N GLY A 291 11.16 -5.26 -26.15
CA GLY A 291 10.39 -4.51 -25.17
C GLY A 291 9.32 -5.33 -24.44
N LYS A 292 9.50 -6.66 -24.34
CA LYS A 292 8.52 -7.57 -23.71
C LYS A 292 8.89 -7.94 -22.28
N LEU A 293 10.17 -7.94 -21.95
CA LEU A 293 10.72 -8.27 -20.64
C LEU A 293 10.99 -6.98 -19.86
N ALA A 294 9.93 -6.39 -19.33
CA ALA A 294 10.03 -5.20 -18.50
C ALA A 294 10.79 -5.50 -17.20
N LEU A 295 11.72 -4.62 -16.84
CA LEU A 295 12.42 -4.63 -15.56
C LEU A 295 11.85 -3.53 -14.68
N ARG A 296 11.59 -3.89 -13.43
CA ARG A 296 10.95 -3.02 -12.44
C ARG A 296 11.60 -3.25 -11.07
N PRO A 297 12.83 -2.76 -10.86
CA PRO A 297 13.43 -2.80 -9.54
C PRO A 297 12.62 -1.95 -8.55
N ASP A 298 12.50 -2.43 -7.31
CA ASP A 298 11.71 -1.74 -6.28
C ASP A 298 12.34 -0.39 -5.90
N LEU A 299 13.67 -0.35 -5.79
CA LEU A 299 14.42 0.86 -5.50
C LEU A 299 15.76 0.89 -6.25
N VAL A 300 16.05 2.03 -6.87
CA VAL A 300 17.33 2.32 -7.50
C VAL A 300 17.97 3.49 -6.78
N TRP A 301 19.18 3.28 -6.27
CA TRP A 301 19.97 4.35 -5.67
C TRP A 301 20.91 4.96 -6.70
N HIS A 302 20.97 6.29 -6.73
CA HIS A 302 21.73 7.09 -7.68
C HIS A 302 22.74 7.97 -6.96
N GLY A 303 23.94 8.04 -7.54
CA GLY A 303 24.87 9.13 -7.33
C GLY A 303 24.54 10.32 -8.23
N SER A 304 25.44 11.30 -8.30
CA SER A 304 25.21 12.56 -9.03
C SER A 304 24.88 12.38 -10.52
N LYS A 305 25.34 11.31 -11.17
CA LYS A 305 25.10 11.04 -12.62
C LYS A 305 24.87 9.57 -12.99
N GLN A 306 24.94 8.62 -12.06
CA GLN A 306 24.88 7.18 -12.37
C GLN A 306 24.12 6.40 -11.31
N ARG A 307 23.58 5.24 -11.70
CA ARG A 307 23.01 4.26 -10.78
C ARG A 307 24.17 3.62 -10.01
N LEU A 308 24.01 3.51 -8.69
CA LEU A 308 25.03 2.96 -7.80
C LEU A 308 24.61 1.62 -7.22
N ALA A 309 23.31 1.41 -6.99
CA ALA A 309 22.80 0.14 -6.49
C ALA A 309 21.36 -0.09 -6.94
N ILE A 310 21.02 -1.37 -7.09
CA ILE A 310 19.64 -1.84 -7.24
C ILE A 310 19.27 -2.63 -6.00
N ILE A 311 18.10 -2.31 -5.47
CA ILE A 311 17.56 -2.91 -4.27
C ILE A 311 16.18 -3.47 -4.61
N ASP A 312 15.94 -4.71 -4.20
CA ASP A 312 14.67 -5.40 -4.39
C ASP A 312 14.28 -6.11 -3.08
N ALA A 313 13.04 -5.89 -2.62
CA ALA A 313 12.57 -6.29 -1.31
C ALA A 313 11.59 -7.46 -1.41
N LYS A 314 11.85 -8.54 -0.69
CA LYS A 314 11.06 -9.77 -0.73
C LYS A 314 10.51 -10.13 0.65
N TYR A 315 9.19 -10.17 0.76
CA TYR A 315 8.51 -10.66 1.97
C TYR A 315 8.44 -12.20 2.02
N LYS A 316 9.59 -12.81 2.28
CA LYS A 316 9.76 -14.25 2.54
C LYS A 316 11.03 -14.47 3.34
N ALA A 317 11.20 -15.67 3.89
CA ALA A 317 12.46 -16.05 4.53
C ALA A 317 13.52 -16.37 3.45
N SER A 318 14.76 -15.93 3.66
CA SER A 318 15.90 -16.28 2.78
C SER A 318 16.14 -17.80 2.71
N ASP A 319 15.91 -18.52 3.81
CA ASP A 319 16.23 -19.95 3.97
C ASP A 319 15.11 -20.88 3.55
N SER A 320 14.14 -20.38 2.77
CA SER A 320 13.08 -21.21 2.23
C SER A 320 13.72 -22.30 1.37
N ALA A 321 13.73 -23.56 1.86
CA ALA A 321 14.39 -24.73 1.26
C ALA A 321 14.07 -25.04 -0.21
N ASN A 322 13.18 -24.25 -0.83
CA ASN A 322 12.99 -24.13 -2.27
C ASN A 322 13.63 -22.83 -2.78
N TYR A 323 14.94 -22.85 -2.98
CA TYR A 323 15.73 -22.04 -3.91
C TYR A 323 15.40 -20.53 -4.03
N PRO A 324 16.19 -19.61 -3.42
CA PRO A 324 16.17 -18.17 -3.73
C PRO A 324 16.61 -17.81 -5.17
N ASN A 325 16.87 -18.81 -6.02
CA ASN A 325 17.36 -18.67 -7.40
C ASN A 325 16.57 -17.65 -8.23
N ALA A 326 15.24 -17.61 -8.13
CA ALA A 326 14.44 -16.69 -8.94
C ALA A 326 14.74 -15.22 -8.64
N ASP A 327 14.97 -14.88 -7.36
CA ASP A 327 15.31 -13.51 -6.97
C ASP A 327 16.73 -13.17 -7.39
N ILE A 328 17.67 -14.11 -7.22
CA ILE A 328 19.08 -13.95 -7.64
C ILE A 328 19.16 -13.78 -9.16
N TYR A 329 18.43 -14.57 -9.94
CA TYR A 329 18.37 -14.44 -11.40
C TYR A 329 17.72 -13.13 -11.83
N GLN A 330 16.67 -12.69 -11.13
CA GLN A 330 16.07 -11.38 -11.36
C GLN A 330 17.07 -10.26 -11.08
N MET A 331 17.80 -10.34 -9.96
CA MET A 331 18.82 -9.36 -9.60
C MET A 331 19.97 -9.36 -10.60
N LEU A 332 20.43 -10.53 -11.04
CA LEU A 332 21.44 -10.63 -12.10
C LEU A 332 20.95 -9.96 -13.40
N ALA A 333 19.70 -10.18 -13.79
CA ALA A 333 19.13 -9.51 -14.97
C ALA A 333 19.10 -7.98 -14.81
N TYR A 334 18.83 -7.48 -13.60
CA TYR A 334 18.99 -6.05 -13.29
C TYR A 334 20.45 -5.62 -13.45
N CYS A 335 21.39 -6.24 -12.74
CA CYS A 335 22.80 -5.87 -12.78
C CYS A 335 23.37 -5.87 -14.20
N VAL A 336 23.09 -6.91 -15.00
CA VAL A 336 23.48 -6.99 -16.42
C VAL A 336 22.89 -5.84 -17.22
N ARG A 337 21.59 -5.54 -17.07
CA ARG A 337 20.94 -4.49 -17.86
C ARG A 337 21.41 -3.09 -17.49
N PHE A 338 21.70 -2.87 -16.21
CA PHE A 338 22.07 -1.56 -15.68
C PHE A 338 23.58 -1.35 -15.58
N GLY A 339 24.39 -2.39 -15.86
CA GLY A 339 25.85 -2.34 -15.81
C GLY A 339 26.38 -2.18 -14.39
N LEU A 340 25.81 -2.90 -13.43
CA LEU A 340 26.19 -2.84 -12.02
C LEU A 340 26.95 -4.09 -11.60
N ASP A 341 27.99 -3.89 -10.78
CA ASP A 341 28.82 -4.96 -10.24
C ASP A 341 28.22 -5.56 -8.95
N ALA A 342 27.21 -4.89 -8.36
CA ALA A 342 26.50 -5.40 -7.20
C ALA A 342 24.99 -5.16 -7.27
N GLY A 343 24.24 -6.09 -6.67
CA GLY A 343 22.79 -6.00 -6.48
C GLY A 343 22.39 -6.45 -5.07
N HIS A 344 21.33 -5.85 -4.52
CA HIS A 344 20.95 -6.04 -3.12
C HIS A 344 19.53 -6.57 -2.99
N LEU A 345 19.38 -7.75 -2.39
CA LEU A 345 18.11 -8.36 -2.03
C LEU A 345 17.84 -8.18 -0.54
N ILE A 346 16.64 -7.75 -0.18
CA ILE A 346 16.26 -7.51 1.23
C ILE A 346 15.09 -8.42 1.60
N TYR A 347 15.31 -9.33 2.56
CA TYR A 347 14.33 -10.30 3.01
C TYR A 347 13.74 -9.93 4.37
N ALA A 348 12.43 -10.17 4.55
CA ALA A 348 11.71 -9.93 5.82
C ALA A 348 12.09 -10.88 6.96
N LYS A 349 12.91 -11.91 6.67
CA LYS A 349 13.50 -12.84 7.62
C LYS A 349 14.68 -13.54 6.95
N GLY A 350 15.80 -13.69 7.62
CA GLY A 350 16.95 -14.44 7.09
C GLY A 350 17.99 -14.70 8.17
N PRO A 351 19.11 -15.37 7.86
CA PRO A 351 20.20 -15.54 8.80
C PRO A 351 20.67 -14.16 9.28
N GLU A 352 21.18 -14.11 10.51
CA GLU A 352 21.68 -12.87 11.11
C GLU A 352 22.83 -12.25 10.29
N ASP A 353 23.50 -13.06 9.47
CA ASP A 353 24.61 -12.66 8.60
C ASP A 353 24.17 -12.37 7.16
N VAL A 354 24.81 -11.36 6.56
CA VAL A 354 24.68 -11.05 5.12
C VAL A 354 25.23 -12.20 4.29
N LEU A 355 24.37 -12.84 3.50
CA LEU A 355 24.79 -13.84 2.51
C LEU A 355 25.18 -13.12 1.21
N SER A 356 26.33 -13.45 0.63
CA SER A 356 26.76 -12.88 -0.66
C SER A 356 27.01 -14.00 -1.67
N HIS A 357 26.56 -13.78 -2.91
CA HIS A 357 26.72 -14.71 -4.01
C HIS A 357 27.53 -14.07 -5.14
N ASP A 358 28.78 -14.49 -5.30
CA ASP A 358 29.61 -14.10 -6.44
C ASP A 358 29.19 -14.91 -7.68
N VAL A 359 28.74 -14.22 -8.72
CA VAL A 359 28.21 -14.86 -9.92
C VAL A 359 29.36 -15.34 -10.80
N ILE A 360 29.48 -16.66 -10.96
CA ILE A 360 30.48 -17.24 -11.86
C ILE A 360 30.21 -16.78 -13.30
N GLY A 361 31.25 -16.27 -13.98
CA GLY A 361 31.17 -15.85 -15.38
C GLY A 361 30.64 -14.43 -15.60
N HIS A 362 30.37 -13.67 -14.53
CA HIS A 362 30.00 -12.27 -14.59
C HIS A 362 30.65 -11.51 -13.43
N GLN A 363 31.02 -10.24 -13.61
CA GLN A 363 31.51 -9.39 -12.50
C GLN A 363 30.32 -8.85 -11.70
N THR A 364 29.49 -9.74 -11.15
CA THR A 364 28.37 -9.32 -10.29
C THR A 364 28.35 -10.11 -9.00
N THR A 365 28.21 -9.40 -7.88
CA THR A 365 27.93 -9.97 -6.57
C THR A 365 26.50 -9.63 -6.17
N VAL A 366 25.74 -10.64 -5.72
CA VAL A 366 24.38 -10.42 -5.18
C VAL A 366 24.43 -10.54 -3.67
N HIS A 367 24.15 -9.45 -2.97
CA HIS A 367 24.09 -9.39 -1.52
C HIS A 367 22.66 -9.60 -1.02
N CYS A 368 22.47 -10.53 -0.10
CA CYS A 368 21.21 -10.86 0.53
C CYS A 368 21.23 -10.39 1.99
N HIS A 369 20.32 -9.47 2.31
CA HIS A 369 20.16 -8.85 3.62
C HIS A 369 18.88 -9.36 4.29
N ALA A 370 18.87 -9.41 5.62
CA ALA A 370 17.69 -9.73 6.41
C ALA A 370 17.23 -8.52 7.23
N VAL A 371 15.92 -8.38 7.38
CA VAL A 371 15.27 -7.38 8.24
C VAL A 371 14.45 -8.11 9.28
N ASP A 372 14.75 -7.91 10.55
CA ASP A 372 13.96 -8.47 11.65
C ASP A 372 12.72 -7.60 11.91
N LEU A 373 11.58 -8.07 11.41
CA LEU A 373 10.26 -7.44 11.61
C LEU A 373 9.70 -7.57 13.03
N SER A 374 10.37 -8.29 13.94
CA SER A 374 9.97 -8.35 15.35
C SER A 374 10.39 -7.11 16.14
N GLN A 375 11.36 -6.35 15.63
CA GLN A 375 11.88 -5.14 16.26
C GLN A 375 10.80 -4.04 16.37
N PRO A 376 10.89 -3.17 17.38
CA PRO A 376 10.03 -1.99 17.47
C PRO A 376 10.32 -0.99 16.31
N PRO A 377 9.43 -0.02 16.07
CA PRO A 377 9.58 0.98 14.99
C PRO A 377 10.97 1.61 14.88
N SER A 378 11.55 2.07 15.99
CA SER A 378 12.89 2.66 16.04
C SER A 378 13.99 1.67 15.64
N GLY A 379 13.84 0.39 16.03
CA GLY A 379 14.75 -0.69 15.63
C GLY A 379 14.68 -1.00 14.14
N LEU A 380 13.48 -0.98 13.55
CA LEU A 380 13.30 -1.14 12.10
C LEU A 380 13.97 -0.01 11.31
N LEU A 381 13.78 1.24 11.72
CA LEU A 381 14.43 2.39 11.08
C LEU A 381 15.96 2.36 11.22
N LYS A 382 16.46 1.90 12.38
CA LYS A 382 17.91 1.70 12.57
C LYS A 382 18.46 0.63 11.63
N GLN A 383 17.74 -0.48 11.44
CA GLN A 383 18.12 -1.50 10.45
C GLN A 383 18.19 -0.91 9.04
N MET A 384 17.22 -0.08 8.63
CA MET A 384 17.22 0.58 7.31
C MET A 384 18.43 1.52 7.13
N SER A 385 18.74 2.32 8.15
CA SER A 385 19.91 3.22 8.13
C SER A 385 21.23 2.46 8.03
N ASN A 386 21.37 1.35 8.77
CA ASN A 386 22.54 0.48 8.69
C ASN A 386 22.68 -0.16 7.31
N LEU A 387 21.58 -0.66 6.73
CA LEU A 387 21.56 -1.22 5.39
C LEU A 387 21.94 -0.18 4.34
N ALA A 388 21.40 1.04 4.43
CA ALA A 388 21.77 2.12 3.52
C ALA A 388 23.28 2.42 3.58
N SER A 389 23.84 2.51 4.78
CA SER A 389 25.28 2.73 4.98
C SER A 389 26.13 1.61 4.36
N LEU A 390 25.74 0.36 4.57
CA LEU A 390 26.44 -0.80 4.01
C LEU A 390 26.39 -0.81 2.48
N ILE A 391 25.24 -0.47 1.88
CA ILE A 391 25.07 -0.36 0.42
C ILE A 391 25.93 0.77 -0.16
N VAL A 392 26.03 1.90 0.54
CA VAL A 392 26.90 3.02 0.14
C VAL A 392 28.37 2.61 0.17
N ASP A 393 28.79 1.89 1.22
CA ASP A 393 30.17 1.43 1.38
C ASP A 393 30.56 0.39 0.32
N SER A 394 29.67 -0.55 -0.03
CA SER A 394 29.92 -1.51 -1.10
C SER A 394 30.04 -0.82 -2.47
N GLY A 395 29.11 0.08 -2.79
CA GLY A 395 29.15 0.83 -4.06
C GLY A 395 30.36 1.75 -4.19
N SER A 396 30.86 2.31 -3.08
CA SER A 396 32.03 3.20 -3.07
C SER A 396 33.35 2.43 -3.28
N ARG A 397 33.50 1.25 -2.65
CA ARG A 397 34.69 0.40 -2.80
C ARG A 397 34.80 -0.16 -4.21
N GLU A 398 33.67 -0.55 -4.81
CA GLU A 398 33.62 -1.06 -6.18
C GLU A 398 33.92 0.04 -7.21
N PHE A 399 33.41 1.26 -7.02
CA PHE A 399 33.73 2.39 -7.90
C PHE A 399 35.21 2.77 -7.92
N THR A 400 35.91 2.65 -6.78
CA THR A 400 37.37 2.86 -6.76
C THR A 400 38.15 1.75 -7.47
N ALA A 401 37.58 0.55 -7.59
CA ALA A 401 38.21 -0.59 -8.25
C ALA A 401 37.91 -0.65 -9.77
N SER A 402 36.78 -0.08 -10.23
CA SER A 402 36.26 -0.24 -11.60
C SER A 402 36.58 0.91 -12.56
N ASN A 403 37.67 1.67 -12.36
CA ASN A 403 38.13 2.66 -13.35
C ASN A 403 39.24 2.12 -14.30
N PRO A 404 38.90 1.35 -15.36
CA PRO A 404 39.68 1.35 -16.59
C PRO A 404 39.00 2.23 -17.64
N ALA A 405 39.81 2.96 -18.42
CA ALA A 405 39.40 3.83 -19.53
C ALA A 405 38.35 3.18 -20.47
N PRO A 406 37.49 3.98 -21.13
CA PRO A 406 36.40 3.47 -21.97
C PRO A 406 36.93 2.57 -23.09
N ARG A 407 36.62 1.27 -23.02
CA ARG A 407 36.94 0.31 -24.09
C ARG A 407 35.87 0.38 -25.17
N THR A 408 36.24 0.93 -26.32
CA THR A 408 35.48 0.75 -27.58
C THR A 408 35.40 -0.74 -27.93
N PRO A 409 34.22 -1.27 -28.31
CA PRO A 409 34.09 -2.66 -28.71
C PRO A 409 34.81 -2.88 -30.06
N ARG A 410 35.89 -3.66 -30.05
CA ARG A 410 36.49 -4.20 -31.29
C ARG A 410 35.65 -5.39 -31.73
N PHE A 411 34.85 -5.21 -32.77
CA PHE A 411 34.36 -6.33 -33.57
C PHE A 411 35.53 -6.88 -34.39
N ASN A 412 36.05 -8.04 -34.01
CA ASN A 412 36.94 -8.80 -34.87
C ASN A 412 36.11 -9.42 -35.99
N ASN A 413 36.27 -8.86 -37.18
CA ASN A 413 35.79 -9.42 -38.42
C ASN A 413 36.87 -10.40 -38.91
N THR A 414 36.67 -11.71 -38.72
CA THR A 414 37.47 -12.72 -39.42
C THR A 414 36.55 -13.43 -40.39
N GLY A 415 36.51 -12.91 -41.61
CA GLY A 415 36.15 -13.68 -42.79
C GLY A 415 37.40 -14.38 -43.31
N SER A 416 37.30 -15.69 -43.51
CA SER A 416 37.80 -16.48 -44.64
C SER A 416 37.30 -17.90 -44.47
#